data_AF-X0Y5E7-F1
#
_entry.id   AF-X0Y5E7-F1
#
_cell.length_a   1.000
_cell.length_b   1.000
_cell.length_c   1.000
_cell.angle_alpha   90.00
_cell.angle_beta   90.00
_cell.angle_gamma   90.00
#
_symmetry.space_group_name_H-M   'P 1'
#
loop_
_entity.id
_entity.type
_entity.pdbx_description
1 polymer ?
#
loop_
_entity_poly.entity_id
_entity_poly.type
_entity_poly.pdbx_seq_one_letter_code
_entity_poly.pdbx_strand_id
1 'polypeptide(L)'
;DELPRAFNPPEGYVVTANNAVVGPDYPYFLSMDWEAGYRAQRIVELIEAGFSLSVADMQAIHGDSSPVYAQEILPYLLALSPSDPRLAEALDLLRAWDGRAARDSAGAALFEAFSLHLVDLTFGDELGAQLLDRARSTAMVALVDLLADEATPWFDDVTTPKVETRDEVLLRALEEAVEELTETLSADMARWRWGDLHTATFENQSLGQSGIGLVEAIFNRGPVPVDGSSR
;
A
#
# COMPACT_ATOMS: atom_id res chain seq x y z
N ASP A 1 29.70 3.19 23.14
CA ASP A 1 30.43 2.59 22.00
C ASP A 1 29.72 1.43 21.33
N GLU A 2 28.67 0.87 21.95
CA GLU A 2 27.99 -0.32 21.43
C GLU A 2 26.79 -0.02 20.53
N LEU A 3 26.38 1.25 20.40
CA LEU A 3 25.29 1.63 19.48
C LEU A 3 25.67 1.35 18.01
N PRO A 4 24.70 0.90 17.17
CA PRO A 4 24.97 0.64 15.76
C PRO A 4 25.45 1.91 15.06
N ARG A 5 26.54 1.79 14.30
CA ARG A 5 27.11 2.89 13.54
C ARG A 5 27.83 2.37 12.30
N ALA A 6 27.77 3.14 11.22
CA ALA A 6 28.57 2.95 10.02
C ALA A 6 29.30 4.26 9.70
N PHE A 7 30.53 4.15 9.21
CA PHE A 7 31.31 5.30 8.74
C PHE A 7 32.05 4.89 7.47
N ASN A 8 31.77 5.57 6.36
CA ASN A 8 32.25 5.25 5.01
C ASN A 8 32.09 3.75 4.68
N PRO A 9 30.84 3.23 4.66
CA PRO A 9 30.59 1.85 4.31
C PRO A 9 31.11 1.55 2.89
N PRO A 10 31.61 0.33 2.61
CA PRO A 10 32.21 -0.01 1.32
C PRO A 10 31.25 0.12 0.13
N GLU A 11 29.94 0.01 0.37
CA GLU A 11 28.87 0.22 -0.61
C GLU A 11 28.78 1.69 -1.07
N GLY A 12 29.33 2.63 -0.28
CA GLY A 12 29.40 4.05 -0.66
C GLY A 12 28.15 4.87 -0.32
N TYR A 13 27.13 4.28 0.31
CA TYR A 13 25.91 4.97 0.72
C TYR A 13 25.36 4.44 2.04
N VAL A 14 24.42 5.17 2.64
CA VAL A 14 23.63 4.76 3.80
C VAL A 14 22.16 5.04 3.50
N VAL A 15 21.30 4.03 3.66
CA VAL A 15 19.84 4.18 3.52
C VAL A 15 19.18 3.91 4.86
N THR A 16 18.35 4.85 5.31
CA THR A 16 17.46 4.65 6.45
C THR A 16 16.07 5.14 6.08
N ALA A 17 15.10 4.24 6.07
CA ALA A 17 13.71 4.51 5.77
C ALA A 17 12.81 3.84 6.82
N ASN A 18 13.16 4.01 8.10
CA ASN A 18 12.49 3.39 9.26
C ASN A 18 12.57 1.85 9.32
N ASN A 19 13.32 1.23 8.39
CA ASN A 19 13.67 -0.18 8.41
C ASN A 19 14.61 -0.53 9.58
N ALA A 20 14.70 -1.82 9.89
CA ALA A 20 15.62 -2.33 10.92
C ALA A 20 17.07 -1.88 10.67
N VAL A 21 17.69 -1.30 11.70
CA VAL A 21 19.08 -0.79 11.65
C VAL A 21 20.13 -1.84 12.06
N VAL A 22 19.67 -2.99 12.53
CA VAL A 22 20.48 -4.14 12.98
C VAL A 22 19.85 -5.45 12.53
N GLY A 23 20.68 -6.48 12.33
CA GLY A 23 20.22 -7.84 12.08
C GLY A 23 19.84 -8.60 13.36
N PRO A 24 19.31 -9.83 13.22
CA PRO A 24 18.83 -10.64 14.35
C PRO A 24 19.92 -11.04 15.35
N ASP A 25 21.20 -11.04 14.92
CA ASP A 25 22.35 -11.40 15.75
C ASP A 25 22.87 -10.26 16.63
N TYR A 26 22.24 -9.08 16.58
CA TYR A 26 22.67 -7.94 17.39
C TYR A 26 22.33 -8.17 18.86
N PRO A 27 23.31 -8.06 19.79
CA PRO A 27 23.17 -8.59 21.15
C PRO A 27 22.26 -7.75 22.06
N TYR A 28 21.89 -6.54 21.63
CA TYR A 28 21.09 -5.62 22.43
C TYR A 28 19.71 -5.41 21.82
N PHE A 29 18.68 -5.51 22.65
CA PHE A 29 17.33 -5.15 22.26
C PHE A 29 17.24 -3.65 21.93
N LEU A 30 16.70 -3.31 20.75
CA LEU A 30 16.47 -1.93 20.32
C LEU A 30 14.97 -1.63 20.17
N SER A 31 14.30 -2.37 19.28
CA SER A 31 12.87 -2.27 19.01
C SER A 31 12.37 -3.57 18.37
N MET A 32 11.08 -3.86 18.55
CA MET A 32 10.35 -4.88 17.78
C MET A 32 9.61 -4.27 16.59
N ASP A 33 9.30 -2.98 16.63
CA ASP A 33 8.51 -2.29 15.64
C ASP A 33 9.43 -1.55 14.67
N TRP A 34 9.51 -2.07 13.45
CA TRP A 34 10.23 -1.49 12.31
C TRP A 34 9.28 -1.43 11.12
N GLU A 35 9.53 -0.50 10.19
CA GLU A 35 8.86 -0.58 8.90
C GLU A 35 9.35 -1.79 8.11
N ALA A 36 8.46 -2.37 7.30
CA ALA A 36 8.69 -3.61 6.53
C ALA A 36 9.92 -3.57 5.61
N GLY A 37 10.41 -2.36 5.28
CA GLY A 37 11.65 -2.17 4.54
C GLY A 37 11.49 -1.90 3.05
N TYR A 38 10.27 -1.94 2.51
CA TYR A 38 9.98 -1.65 1.10
C TYR A 38 10.59 -0.36 0.58
N ARG A 39 10.44 0.75 1.31
CA ARG A 39 11.06 2.03 0.94
C ARG A 39 12.59 1.96 0.94
N ALA A 40 13.19 1.28 1.92
CA ALA A 40 14.64 1.12 1.97
C ALA A 40 15.14 0.28 0.78
N GLN A 41 14.49 -0.86 0.51
CA GLN A 41 14.78 -1.70 -0.64
C GLN A 41 14.69 -0.89 -1.94
N ARG A 42 13.61 -0.14 -2.14
CA ARG A 42 13.41 0.64 -3.37
C ARG A 42 14.47 1.73 -3.56
N ILE A 43 14.83 2.43 -2.49
CA ILE A 43 15.89 3.43 -2.52
C ILE A 43 17.22 2.76 -2.89
N VAL A 44 17.55 1.59 -2.32
CA VAL A 44 18.76 0.83 -2.66
C VAL A 44 18.76 0.44 -4.13
N GLU A 45 17.67 -0.14 -4.65
CA GLU A 45 17.54 -0.51 -6.08
C GLU A 45 17.82 0.68 -7.00
N LEU A 46 17.27 1.86 -6.68
CA LEU A 46 17.46 3.08 -7.48
C LEU A 46 18.88 3.64 -7.38
N ILE A 47 19.50 3.57 -6.19
CA ILE A 47 20.91 3.98 -6.00
C ILE A 47 21.83 3.03 -6.78
N GLU A 48 21.66 1.72 -6.64
CA GLU A 48 22.53 0.71 -7.25
C GLU A 48 22.37 0.64 -8.77
N ALA A 49 21.21 1.02 -9.32
CA ALA A 49 21.02 1.18 -10.75
C ALA A 49 21.84 2.35 -11.35
N GLY A 50 22.28 3.32 -10.53
CA GLY A 50 23.00 4.51 -10.95
C GLY A 50 24.40 4.63 -10.33
N PHE A 51 25.45 4.44 -11.12
CA PHE A 51 26.84 4.51 -10.63
C PHE A 51 27.26 5.90 -10.11
N SER A 52 26.57 6.97 -10.52
CA SER A 52 26.77 8.33 -10.01
C SER A 52 25.46 9.10 -10.04
N LEU A 53 24.94 9.43 -8.85
CA LEU A 53 23.66 10.12 -8.69
C LEU A 53 23.82 11.63 -8.81
N SER A 54 22.98 12.23 -9.64
CA SER A 54 22.80 13.67 -9.76
C SER A 54 21.69 14.17 -8.81
N VAL A 55 21.55 15.50 -8.71
CA VAL A 55 20.41 16.11 -8.00
C VAL A 55 19.07 15.69 -8.61
N ALA A 56 19.01 15.53 -9.93
CA ALA A 56 17.79 15.10 -10.62
C ALA A 56 17.42 13.65 -10.26
N ASP A 57 18.42 12.77 -10.09
CA ASP A 57 18.18 11.39 -9.66
C ASP A 57 17.64 11.35 -8.23
N MET A 58 18.15 12.20 -7.33
CA MET A 58 17.61 12.32 -5.98
C MET A 58 16.14 12.80 -5.99
N GLN A 59 15.79 13.76 -6.87
CA GLN A 59 14.40 14.18 -7.04
C GLN A 59 13.50 13.04 -7.55
N ALA A 60 14.00 12.24 -8.47
CA ALA A 60 13.28 11.06 -8.97
C ALA A 60 13.07 10.01 -7.86
N ILE A 61 14.09 9.75 -7.01
CA ILE A 61 13.98 8.86 -5.86
C ILE A 61 12.92 9.38 -4.86
N HIS A 62 12.93 10.68 -4.56
CA HIS A 62 11.92 11.28 -3.69
C HIS A 62 10.49 11.22 -4.26
N GLY A 63 10.36 11.19 -5.59
CA GLY A 63 9.08 11.07 -6.28
C GLY A 63 8.75 9.65 -6.75
N ASP A 64 9.50 8.63 -6.33
CA ASP A 64 9.15 7.25 -6.64
C ASP A 64 7.86 6.89 -5.89
N SER A 65 6.90 6.35 -6.63
CA SER A 65 5.55 6.07 -6.17
C SER A 65 5.22 4.58 -6.32
N SER A 66 6.22 3.71 -6.28
CA SER A 66 6.02 2.28 -6.58
C SER A 66 5.67 1.54 -5.28
N PRO A 67 4.44 1.02 -5.10
CA PRO A 67 4.10 0.17 -3.95
C PRO A 67 4.80 -1.19 -4.10
N VAL A 68 6.01 -1.33 -3.54
CA VAL A 68 6.84 -2.53 -3.74
C VAL A 68 6.14 -3.81 -3.29
N TYR A 69 5.30 -3.73 -2.24
CA TYR A 69 4.50 -4.85 -1.74
C TYR A 69 3.50 -5.40 -2.78
N ALA A 70 3.15 -4.65 -3.82
CA ALA A 70 2.34 -5.17 -4.93
C ALA A 70 2.98 -6.37 -5.60
N GLN A 71 4.32 -6.43 -5.63
CA GLN A 71 5.06 -7.55 -6.23
C GLN A 71 4.88 -8.86 -5.44
N GLU A 72 4.52 -8.77 -4.16
CA GLU A 72 4.28 -9.94 -3.31
C GLU A 72 2.82 -10.38 -3.35
N ILE A 73 1.87 -9.46 -3.59
CA ILE A 73 0.44 -9.77 -3.61
C ILE A 73 -0.06 -10.18 -5.01
N LEU A 74 0.34 -9.42 -6.05
CA LEU A 74 -0.17 -9.61 -7.41
C LEU A 74 0.03 -11.03 -7.98
N PRO A 75 1.13 -11.76 -7.72
CA PRO A 75 1.29 -13.12 -8.26
C PRO A 75 0.15 -14.07 -7.88
N TYR A 76 -0.38 -13.95 -6.66
CA TYR A 76 -1.50 -14.78 -6.19
C TYR A 76 -2.80 -14.39 -6.89
N LEU A 77 -3.11 -13.09 -6.96
CA LEU A 77 -4.33 -12.59 -7.58
C LEU A 77 -4.35 -12.82 -9.10
N LEU A 78 -3.26 -12.52 -9.80
CA LEU A 78 -3.18 -12.59 -11.27
C LEU A 78 -3.16 -14.02 -11.82
N ALA A 79 -2.87 -15.02 -10.97
CA ALA A 79 -2.97 -16.44 -11.30
C ALA A 79 -4.43 -16.93 -11.38
N LEU A 80 -5.39 -16.17 -10.84
CA LEU A 80 -6.79 -16.53 -10.81
C LEU A 80 -7.48 -16.26 -12.16
N SER A 81 -8.58 -16.96 -12.39
CA SER A 81 -9.39 -16.88 -13.62
C SER A 81 -10.88 -16.86 -13.27
N PRO A 82 -11.44 -15.71 -12.87
CA PRO A 82 -12.86 -15.59 -12.56
C PRO A 82 -13.71 -15.77 -13.81
N SER A 83 -14.91 -16.32 -13.64
CA SER A 83 -15.91 -16.42 -14.72
C SER A 83 -16.65 -15.11 -14.97
N ASP A 84 -16.64 -14.19 -14.00
CA ASP A 84 -17.24 -12.86 -14.13
C ASP A 84 -16.39 -12.00 -15.09
N PRO A 85 -16.97 -11.51 -16.21
CA PRO A 85 -16.27 -10.65 -17.16
C PRO A 85 -15.71 -9.36 -16.56
N ARG A 86 -16.36 -8.78 -15.54
CA ARG A 86 -15.89 -7.55 -14.88
C ARG A 86 -14.64 -7.81 -14.06
N LEU A 87 -14.59 -8.92 -13.33
CA LEU A 87 -13.39 -9.30 -12.58
C LEU A 87 -12.25 -9.69 -13.52
N ALA A 88 -12.56 -10.32 -14.66
CA ALA A 88 -11.56 -10.58 -15.69
C ALA A 88 -10.96 -9.28 -16.28
N GLU A 89 -11.80 -8.27 -16.55
CA GLU A 89 -11.36 -6.94 -16.99
C GLU A 89 -10.48 -6.25 -15.93
N ALA A 90 -10.87 -6.33 -14.65
CA ALA A 90 -10.09 -5.80 -13.54
C ALA A 90 -8.70 -6.47 -13.42
N LEU A 91 -8.62 -7.79 -13.59
CA LEU A 91 -7.33 -8.50 -13.63
C LEU A 91 -6.49 -8.08 -14.83
N ASP A 92 -7.08 -7.88 -16.00
CA ASP A 92 -6.35 -7.40 -17.18
C ASP A 92 -5.81 -5.98 -16.98
N LEU A 93 -6.56 -5.12 -16.30
CA LEU A 93 -6.11 -3.79 -15.90
C LEU A 93 -4.91 -3.85 -14.96
N LEU A 94 -4.92 -4.76 -13.97
CA LEU A 94 -3.76 -4.98 -13.08
C LEU A 94 -2.56 -5.60 -13.81
N ARG A 95 -2.78 -6.50 -14.79
CA ARG A 95 -1.70 -7.06 -15.62
C ARG A 95 -1.03 -5.99 -16.49
N ALA A 96 -1.79 -5.00 -16.93
CA ALA A 96 -1.29 -3.89 -17.76
C ALA A 96 -0.69 -2.74 -16.93
N TRP A 97 -0.90 -2.73 -15.61
CA TRP A 97 -0.41 -1.69 -14.72
C TRP A 97 1.12 -1.72 -14.63
N ASP A 98 1.72 -0.54 -14.64
CA ASP A 98 3.18 -0.34 -14.57
C ASP A 98 3.75 -0.42 -13.15
N GLY A 99 2.91 -0.74 -12.16
CA GLY A 99 3.31 -0.84 -10.76
C GLY A 99 3.58 0.51 -10.09
N ARG A 100 3.09 1.62 -10.64
CA ARG A 100 3.23 2.96 -10.05
C ARG A 100 1.91 3.49 -9.52
N ALA A 101 1.90 3.98 -8.28
CA ALA A 101 0.83 4.76 -7.68
C ALA A 101 0.80 6.22 -8.19
N ALA A 102 0.76 6.37 -9.52
CA ALA A 102 0.59 7.67 -10.16
C ALA A 102 -0.87 8.14 -10.03
N ARG A 103 -1.10 9.44 -9.84
CA ARG A 103 -2.43 10.02 -9.61
C ARG A 103 -3.42 9.80 -10.76
N ASP A 104 -2.95 9.55 -11.98
CA ASP A 104 -3.78 9.26 -13.15
C ASP A 104 -3.93 7.76 -13.42
N SER A 105 -3.37 6.89 -12.57
CA SER A 105 -3.39 5.45 -12.74
C SER A 105 -4.70 4.82 -12.23
N ALA A 106 -5.40 4.14 -13.13
CA ALA A 106 -6.51 3.25 -12.78
C ALA A 106 -6.01 1.97 -12.06
N GLY A 107 -4.84 1.45 -12.47
CA GLY A 107 -4.24 0.27 -11.86
C GLY A 107 -3.90 0.48 -10.39
N ALA A 108 -3.38 1.66 -10.06
CA ALA A 108 -3.13 2.05 -8.67
C ALA A 108 -4.42 2.17 -7.86
N ALA A 109 -5.46 2.81 -8.40
CA ALA A 109 -6.75 2.92 -7.72
C ALA A 109 -7.32 1.53 -7.40
N LEU A 110 -7.30 0.62 -8.37
CA LEU A 110 -7.79 -0.75 -8.20
C LEU A 110 -6.95 -1.53 -7.19
N PHE A 111 -5.61 -1.51 -7.31
CA PHE A 111 -4.73 -2.27 -6.44
C PHE A 111 -4.83 -1.82 -4.97
N GLU A 112 -4.90 -0.52 -4.71
CA GLU A 112 -5.01 -0.01 -3.34
C GLU A 112 -6.38 -0.32 -2.72
N ALA A 113 -7.47 -0.15 -3.47
CA ALA A 113 -8.81 -0.51 -3.00
C ALA A 113 -8.90 -2.02 -2.71
N PHE A 114 -8.42 -2.86 -3.63
CA PHE A 114 -8.31 -4.31 -3.45
C PHE A 114 -7.51 -4.67 -2.19
N SER A 115 -6.36 -4.04 -1.98
CA SER A 115 -5.50 -4.34 -0.83
C SER A 115 -6.19 -4.00 0.50
N LEU A 116 -6.96 -2.91 0.55
CA LEU A 116 -7.73 -2.54 1.73
C LEU A 116 -8.85 -3.54 2.04
N HIS A 117 -9.61 -3.95 1.02
CA HIS A 117 -10.66 -4.98 1.16
C HIS A 117 -10.08 -6.33 1.55
N LEU A 118 -8.92 -6.70 0.98
CA LEU A 118 -8.26 -7.96 1.32
C LEU A 118 -7.85 -8.00 2.80
N VAL A 119 -7.32 -6.90 3.34
CA VAL A 119 -7.05 -6.78 4.78
C VAL A 119 -8.34 -6.89 5.59
N ASP A 120 -9.41 -6.22 5.17
CA ASP A 120 -10.68 -6.25 5.89
C ASP A 120 -11.32 -7.65 5.89
N LEU A 121 -11.22 -8.39 4.79
CA LEU A 121 -11.74 -9.76 4.67
C LEU A 121 -10.87 -10.83 5.33
N THR A 122 -9.58 -10.57 5.55
CA THR A 122 -8.64 -11.54 6.16
C THR A 122 -8.57 -11.41 7.69
N PHE A 123 -8.97 -10.27 8.25
CA PHE A 123 -8.79 -10.00 9.68
C PHE A 123 -10.03 -9.42 10.36
N GLY A 124 -11.05 -9.05 9.59
CA GLY A 124 -12.18 -8.25 10.07
C GLY A 124 -13.06 -9.00 11.05
N ASP A 125 -13.30 -10.29 10.82
CA ASP A 125 -14.17 -11.11 11.66
C ASP A 125 -13.50 -11.53 12.98
N GLU A 126 -12.19 -11.78 13.01
CA GLU A 126 -11.50 -12.15 14.25
C GLU A 126 -11.08 -10.94 15.09
N LEU A 127 -10.63 -9.84 14.46
CA LEU A 127 -10.19 -8.64 15.19
C LEU A 127 -11.35 -7.70 15.54
N GLY A 128 -12.36 -7.64 14.66
CA GLY A 128 -13.41 -6.64 14.71
C GLY A 128 -12.93 -5.23 14.32
N ALA A 129 -13.87 -4.39 13.91
CA ALA A 129 -13.58 -3.09 13.27
C ALA A 129 -12.67 -2.15 14.08
N GLN A 130 -12.85 -2.07 15.41
CA GLN A 130 -12.05 -1.14 16.23
C GLN A 130 -10.58 -1.54 16.34
N LEU A 131 -10.29 -2.84 16.41
CA LEU A 131 -8.92 -3.33 16.52
C LEU A 131 -8.26 -3.29 15.15
N LEU A 132 -8.98 -3.67 14.10
CA LEU A 132 -8.48 -3.63 12.74
C LEU A 132 -8.09 -2.21 12.31
N ASP A 133 -8.91 -1.20 12.60
CA ASP A 133 -8.59 0.21 12.32
C ASP A 133 -7.25 0.64 12.93
N ARG A 134 -6.97 0.19 14.16
CA ARG A 134 -5.70 0.46 14.86
C ARG A 134 -4.53 -0.37 14.33
N ALA A 135 -4.80 -1.55 13.80
CA ALA A 135 -3.79 -2.51 13.38
C ALA A 135 -3.54 -2.52 11.87
N ARG A 136 -4.29 -1.77 11.07
CA ARG A 136 -4.33 -1.83 9.59
C ARG A 136 -2.94 -1.76 8.95
N SER A 137 -2.05 -0.91 9.48
CA SER A 137 -0.67 -0.81 9.00
C SER A 137 0.09 -2.13 9.13
N THR A 138 0.04 -2.74 10.31
CA THR A 138 0.65 -4.03 10.63
C THR A 138 -0.06 -5.20 9.95
N ALA A 139 -1.38 -5.12 9.81
CA ALA A 139 -2.21 -6.16 9.20
C ALA A 139 -1.79 -6.43 7.74
N MET A 140 -1.44 -5.42 6.96
CA MET A 140 -0.92 -5.66 5.61
C MET A 140 0.42 -6.39 5.59
N VAL A 141 1.31 -6.09 6.54
CA VAL A 141 2.59 -6.80 6.62
C VAL A 141 2.34 -8.28 6.93
N ALA A 142 1.45 -8.54 7.90
CA ALA A 142 1.03 -9.90 8.22
C ALA A 142 0.32 -10.59 7.03
N LEU A 143 -0.50 -9.86 6.27
CA LEU A 143 -1.19 -10.39 5.09
C LEU A 143 -0.21 -10.95 4.07
N VAL A 144 0.87 -10.23 3.79
CA VAL A 144 1.89 -10.67 2.83
C VAL A 144 2.51 -12.00 3.27
N ASP A 145 2.83 -12.15 4.55
CA ASP A 145 3.34 -13.42 5.10
C ASP A 145 2.29 -14.56 4.99
N LEU A 146 1.02 -14.24 5.21
CA LEU A 146 -0.09 -15.20 5.18
C LEU A 146 -0.45 -15.68 3.76
N LEU A 147 -0.26 -14.85 2.73
CA LEU A 147 -0.56 -15.23 1.34
C LEU A 147 0.22 -16.46 0.88
N ALA A 148 1.41 -16.70 1.45
CA ALA A 148 2.21 -17.89 1.18
C ALA A 148 1.70 -19.17 1.86
N ASP A 149 0.88 -19.06 2.90
CA ASP A 149 0.31 -20.19 3.64
C ASP A 149 -1.17 -20.40 3.31
N GLU A 150 -1.44 -21.24 2.30
CA GLU A 150 -2.82 -21.56 1.86
C GLU A 150 -3.67 -22.25 2.94
N ALA A 151 -3.05 -22.84 3.95
CA ALA A 151 -3.76 -23.58 5.01
C ALA A 151 -4.07 -22.70 6.23
N THR A 152 -3.72 -21.42 6.18
CA THR A 152 -3.94 -20.51 7.29
C THR A 152 -5.44 -20.32 7.56
N PRO A 153 -5.87 -20.34 8.83
CA PRO A 153 -7.28 -20.14 9.17
C PRO A 153 -7.75 -18.69 8.95
N TRP A 154 -6.84 -17.74 8.74
CA TRP A 154 -7.17 -16.31 8.55
C TRP A 154 -7.92 -16.00 7.23
N PHE A 155 -8.04 -16.95 6.31
CA PHE A 155 -8.86 -16.77 5.10
C PHE A 155 -10.28 -17.35 5.26
N ASP A 156 -10.63 -17.87 6.44
CA ASP A 156 -11.97 -18.38 6.76
C ASP A 156 -12.78 -17.28 7.44
N ASP A 157 -13.93 -16.89 6.86
CA ASP A 157 -14.85 -15.99 7.56
C ASP A 157 -15.63 -16.81 8.58
N VAL A 158 -15.20 -16.79 9.84
CA VAL A 158 -15.76 -17.64 10.91
C VAL A 158 -17.21 -17.30 11.25
N THR A 159 -17.76 -16.24 10.64
CA THR A 159 -19.17 -15.87 10.77
C THR A 159 -20.07 -16.58 9.76
N THR A 160 -19.50 -17.24 8.75
CA THR A 160 -20.26 -18.00 7.75
C THR A 160 -20.20 -19.52 7.98
N PRO A 161 -21.15 -20.30 7.44
CA PRO A 161 -21.10 -21.77 7.53
C PRO A 161 -20.11 -22.42 6.55
N LYS A 162 -19.66 -21.68 5.53
CA LYS A 162 -18.72 -22.17 4.53
C LYS A 162 -17.32 -21.82 5.03
N VAL A 163 -16.37 -22.71 4.79
CA VAL A 163 -14.95 -22.38 4.97
C VAL A 163 -14.41 -21.86 3.66
N GLU A 164 -14.04 -20.59 3.62
CA GLU A 164 -13.45 -19.96 2.45
C GLU A 164 -11.98 -20.37 2.25
N THR A 165 -11.52 -20.26 1.01
CA THR A 165 -10.11 -20.42 0.65
C THR A 165 -9.46 -19.06 0.38
N ARG A 166 -8.13 -18.97 0.45
CA ARG A 166 -7.37 -17.76 0.07
C ARG A 166 -7.83 -17.20 -1.28
N ASP A 167 -7.95 -18.07 -2.29
CA ASP A 167 -8.29 -17.65 -3.65
C ASP A 167 -9.73 -17.12 -3.74
N GLU A 168 -10.65 -17.64 -2.92
CA GLU A 168 -12.01 -17.11 -2.80
C GLU A 168 -12.02 -15.75 -2.11
N VAL A 169 -11.24 -15.56 -1.06
CA VAL A 169 -11.08 -14.25 -0.38
C VAL A 169 -10.43 -13.23 -1.32
N LEU A 170 -9.42 -13.62 -2.10
CA LEU A 170 -8.78 -12.77 -3.10
C LEU A 170 -9.78 -12.30 -4.17
N LEU A 171 -10.61 -13.19 -4.70
CA LEU A 171 -11.63 -12.83 -5.68
C LEU A 171 -12.73 -11.95 -5.08
N ARG A 172 -13.14 -12.23 -3.85
CA ARG A 172 -14.11 -11.40 -3.13
C ARG A 172 -13.58 -9.99 -2.86
N ALA A 173 -12.31 -9.86 -2.44
CA ALA A 173 -11.68 -8.56 -2.27
C ALA A 173 -11.59 -7.77 -3.59
N LEU A 174 -11.33 -8.46 -4.71
CA LEU A 174 -11.32 -7.82 -6.03
C LEU A 174 -12.73 -7.36 -6.43
N GLU A 175 -13.76 -8.17 -6.15
CA GLU A 175 -15.15 -7.82 -6.37
C GLU A 175 -15.56 -6.59 -5.58
N GLU A 176 -15.33 -6.57 -4.26
CA GLU A 176 -15.63 -5.44 -3.38
C GLU A 176 -14.89 -4.15 -3.82
N ALA A 177 -13.64 -4.27 -4.27
CA ALA A 177 -12.89 -3.13 -4.82
C ALA A 177 -13.48 -2.61 -6.15
N VAL A 178 -13.85 -3.51 -7.07
CA VAL A 178 -14.47 -3.12 -8.35
C VAL A 178 -15.83 -2.44 -8.11
N GLU A 179 -16.61 -2.94 -7.16
CA GLU A 179 -17.88 -2.34 -6.76
C GLU A 179 -17.67 -0.93 -6.17
N GLU A 180 -16.77 -0.78 -5.20
CA GLU A 180 -16.47 0.51 -4.59
C GLU A 180 -16.03 1.56 -5.64
N LEU A 181 -15.11 1.19 -6.53
CA LEU A 181 -14.59 2.11 -7.53
C LEU A 181 -15.61 2.42 -8.62
N THR A 182 -16.51 1.47 -8.92
CA THR A 182 -17.65 1.69 -9.80
C THR A 182 -18.60 2.74 -9.23
N GLU A 183 -18.90 2.66 -7.95
CA GLU A 183 -19.79 3.59 -7.25
C GLU A 183 -19.14 4.97 -7.04
N THR A 184 -17.86 4.98 -6.67
CA THR A 184 -17.15 6.20 -6.25
C THR A 184 -16.61 7.00 -7.44
N LEU A 185 -16.11 6.33 -8.49
CA LEU A 185 -15.44 6.99 -9.61
C LEU A 185 -16.25 6.90 -10.91
N SER A 186 -16.45 5.68 -11.42
CA SER A 186 -17.14 5.46 -12.69
C SER A 186 -17.41 3.99 -12.97
N ALA A 187 -18.50 3.69 -13.68
CA ALA A 187 -18.73 2.35 -14.24
C ALA A 187 -17.74 1.96 -15.37
N ASP A 188 -16.95 2.90 -15.86
CA ASP A 188 -15.89 2.68 -16.86
C ASP A 188 -14.53 2.66 -16.16
N MET A 189 -13.90 1.49 -16.06
CA MET A 189 -12.62 1.31 -15.36
C MET A 189 -11.49 2.17 -15.96
N ALA A 190 -11.56 2.50 -17.26
CA ALA A 190 -10.58 3.35 -17.91
C ALA A 190 -10.63 4.81 -17.44
N ARG A 191 -11.67 5.20 -16.69
CA ARG A 191 -11.82 6.54 -16.12
C ARG A 191 -11.36 6.64 -14.67
N TRP A 192 -11.02 5.52 -14.03
CA TRP A 192 -10.52 5.53 -12.68
C TRP A 192 -9.16 6.24 -12.62
N ARG A 193 -8.99 7.05 -11.57
CA ARG A 193 -7.76 7.79 -11.31
C ARG A 193 -7.46 7.73 -9.84
N TRP A 194 -6.28 7.24 -9.48
CA TRP A 194 -5.85 7.18 -8.09
C TRP A 194 -5.96 8.53 -7.38
N GLY A 195 -5.62 9.62 -8.04
CA GLY A 195 -5.66 10.98 -7.51
C GLY A 195 -7.06 11.55 -7.28
N ASP A 196 -8.12 10.88 -7.74
CA ASP A 196 -9.48 11.22 -7.34
C ASP A 196 -9.81 10.67 -5.93
N LEU A 197 -9.09 9.62 -5.49
CA LEU A 197 -9.19 9.01 -4.16
C LEU A 197 -8.10 9.53 -3.21
N HIS A 198 -6.87 9.63 -3.72
CA HIS A 198 -5.68 9.97 -2.96
C HIS A 198 -5.31 11.43 -3.13
N THR A 199 -5.74 12.21 -2.15
CA THR A 199 -5.58 13.67 -2.17
C THR A 199 -4.96 14.19 -0.90
N ALA A 200 -4.18 15.26 -1.01
CA ALA A 200 -3.68 16.02 0.11
C ALA A 200 -4.58 17.25 0.36
N THR A 201 -5.04 17.41 1.60
CA THR A 201 -5.70 18.63 2.07
C THR A 201 -4.83 19.26 3.15
N PHE A 202 -4.37 20.48 2.90
CA PHE A 202 -3.57 21.27 3.81
C PHE A 202 -4.50 22.15 4.65
N GLU A 203 -4.75 21.72 5.87
CA GLU A 203 -5.61 22.44 6.80
C GLU A 203 -4.84 23.44 7.65
N ASN A 204 -5.34 24.66 7.71
CA ASN A 204 -4.80 25.67 8.61
C ASN A 204 -5.23 25.39 10.06
N GLN A 205 -4.28 25.19 10.95
CA GLN A 205 -4.54 24.79 12.34
C GLN A 205 -5.30 25.83 13.19
N SER A 206 -5.37 27.09 12.77
CA SER A 206 -6.04 28.15 13.54
C SER A 206 -7.38 28.56 12.94
N LEU A 207 -7.42 28.79 11.63
CA LEU A 207 -8.57 29.35 10.91
C LEU A 207 -9.23 28.34 9.98
N GLY A 208 -8.54 27.25 9.66
CA GLY A 208 -9.02 26.15 8.84
C GLY A 208 -10.00 25.21 9.53
N GLN A 209 -10.20 25.37 10.83
CA GLN A 209 -11.16 24.64 11.67
C GLN A 209 -12.12 25.59 12.38
N SER A 210 -12.38 26.76 11.78
CA SER A 210 -13.15 27.83 12.42
C SER A 210 -14.65 27.54 12.49
N GLY A 211 -15.15 26.53 11.77
CA GLY A 211 -16.57 26.26 11.58
C GLY A 211 -17.26 27.23 10.62
N ILE A 212 -16.49 28.13 9.99
CA ILE A 212 -16.99 29.16 9.07
C ILE A 212 -16.41 28.86 7.68
N GLY A 213 -17.24 28.25 6.82
CA GLY A 213 -16.78 27.76 5.52
C GLY A 213 -16.05 28.79 4.63
N LEU A 214 -16.40 30.08 4.71
CA LEU A 214 -15.66 31.12 3.97
C LEU A 214 -14.25 31.32 4.50
N VAL A 215 -14.05 31.28 5.82
CA VAL A 215 -12.72 31.40 6.43
C VAL A 215 -11.91 30.16 6.09
N GLU A 216 -12.49 28.97 6.24
CA GLU A 216 -11.83 27.71 5.90
C GLU A 216 -11.43 27.65 4.43
N ALA A 217 -12.29 28.09 3.50
CA ALA A 217 -11.98 28.13 2.07
C ALA A 217 -10.82 29.08 1.71
N ILE A 218 -10.55 30.11 2.52
CA ILE A 218 -9.42 31.03 2.31
C ILE A 218 -8.11 30.39 2.79
N PHE A 219 -8.17 29.67 3.92
CA PHE A 219 -6.99 29.22 4.66
C PHE A 219 -6.59 27.77 4.37
N ASN A 220 -7.54 26.91 4.00
CA ASN A 220 -7.26 25.52 3.61
C ASN A 220 -6.91 25.43 2.12
N ARG A 221 -6.10 24.45 1.75
CA ARG A 221 -5.75 24.18 0.35
C ARG A 221 -5.97 22.71 0.02
N GLY A 222 -6.66 22.46 -1.08
CA GLY A 222 -6.97 21.11 -1.54
C GLY A 222 -8.46 20.89 -1.74
N PRO A 223 -8.88 19.65 -2.04
CA PRO A 223 -8.01 18.49 -2.22
C PRO A 223 -7.08 18.62 -3.43
N VAL A 224 -5.81 18.22 -3.31
CA VAL A 224 -4.85 18.15 -4.41
C VAL A 224 -4.54 16.68 -4.71
N PRO A 225 -4.77 16.18 -5.93
CA PRO A 225 -4.38 14.83 -6.34
C PRO A 225 -2.88 14.61 -6.20
N VAL A 226 -2.47 13.55 -5.51
CA VAL A 226 -1.07 13.23 -5.24
C VAL A 226 -0.72 11.81 -5.67
N ASP A 227 0.55 11.63 -6.06
CA ASP A 227 1.13 10.31 -6.33
C ASP A 227 1.58 9.65 -5.00
N GLY A 228 1.86 8.35 -5.05
CA GLY A 228 2.33 7.57 -3.92
C GLY A 228 1.20 6.82 -3.22
N SER A 229 1.58 5.92 -2.32
CA SER A 229 0.66 5.27 -1.39
C SER A 229 1.28 5.25 0.01
N SER A 230 0.56 4.70 0.99
CA SER A 230 0.98 4.72 2.39
C SER A 230 2.15 3.79 2.71
N ARG A 231 2.67 3.02 1.73
CA ARG A 231 3.77 2.07 1.91
C ARG A 231 4.81 2.11 0.81
#